data_AF-A0AAD6ADY1-F1
#
_entry.id   AF-A0AAD6ADY1-F1
#
_cell.length_a   1.000
_cell.length_b   1.000
_cell.length_c   1.000
_cell.angle_alpha   90.00
_cell.angle_beta   90.00
_cell.angle_gamma   90.00
#
_symmetry.space_group_name_H-M   'P 1'
#
loop_
_entity.id
_entity.type
_entity.pdbx_description
1 polymer ?
#
loop_
_entity_poly.entity_id
_entity_poly.type
_entity_poly.pdbx_seq_one_letter_code
_entity_poly.pdbx_strand_id
1 'polypeptide(L)'
;MDHTAFLKVKEGHFVVVKRISGAGLVLCVVELKQQAHLVKIWKRKKGTKYQIAFSFLRNGDYYSPKVEEKKLQLEKIADVSDHESYWFEKVDLQINEHYGLRSVVNDHYLSKLEDEKKETTVFCLSEDSQACAELTDELTDELTDEA
;
A
#
# COMPACT_ATOMS: atom_id res chain seq x y z
N MET A 1 -2.25 -15.77 7.77
CA MET A 1 -3.53 -15.70 7.06
C MET A 1 -3.45 -14.47 6.19
N ASP A 2 -3.28 -14.69 4.90
CA ASP A 2 -3.43 -13.70 3.85
C ASP A 2 -4.92 -13.50 3.55
N HIS A 3 -5.27 -12.31 3.10
CA HIS A 3 -6.60 -12.02 2.58
C HIS A 3 -6.47 -11.06 1.41
N THR A 4 -7.51 -11.01 0.58
CA THR A 4 -7.58 -10.15 -0.60
C THR A 4 -8.58 -9.02 -0.33
N ALA A 5 -8.20 -7.80 -0.70
CA ALA A 5 -9.01 -6.61 -0.50
C ALA A 5 -8.72 -5.57 -1.58
N PHE A 6 -9.52 -4.50 -1.61
CA PHE A 6 -9.12 -3.23 -2.22
C PHE A 6 -8.55 -2.32 -1.13
N LEU A 7 -7.40 -1.71 -1.40
CA LEU A 7 -6.82 -0.74 -0.48
C LEU A 7 -7.32 0.66 -0.81
N LYS A 8 -7.83 1.40 0.19
CA LYS A 8 -8.39 2.75 0.01
C LYS A 8 -7.68 3.77 0.88
N VAL A 9 -7.60 4.99 0.37
CA VAL A 9 -7.30 6.17 1.18
C VAL A 9 -8.59 6.74 1.76
N LYS A 10 -8.49 7.51 2.85
CA LYS A 10 -9.62 8.16 3.54
C LYS A 10 -10.57 8.94 2.64
N GLU A 11 -10.08 9.52 1.55
CA GLU A 11 -10.90 10.25 0.58
C GLU A 11 -11.84 9.33 -0.24
N GLY A 12 -11.77 8.00 -0.04
CA GLY A 12 -12.57 7.02 -0.76
C GLY A 12 -11.93 6.52 -2.06
N HIS A 13 -10.77 7.07 -2.44
CA HIS A 13 -10.00 6.64 -3.61
C HIS A 13 -9.24 5.33 -3.37
N PHE A 14 -8.96 4.61 -4.44
CA PHE A 14 -8.34 3.30 -4.42
C PHE A 14 -6.85 3.39 -4.71
N VAL A 15 -6.04 2.64 -3.97
CA VAL A 15 -4.60 2.54 -4.18
C VAL A 15 -4.31 1.52 -5.28
N VAL A 16 -3.51 1.93 -6.27
CA VAL A 16 -3.19 1.11 -7.44
C VAL A 16 -1.72 1.26 -7.83
N VAL A 17 -1.27 0.35 -8.70
CA VAL A 17 0.03 0.44 -9.35
C VAL A 17 -0.14 0.97 -10.77
N LYS A 18 0.45 2.11 -11.09
CA LYS A 18 0.37 2.71 -12.43
C LYS A 18 1.75 2.93 -13.01
N ARG A 19 1.87 2.80 -14.33
CA ARG A 19 3.06 3.25 -15.05
C ARG A 19 2.88 4.71 -15.43
N ILE A 20 3.78 5.57 -14.97
CA ILE A 20 3.84 6.98 -15.33
C ILE A 20 5.06 7.19 -16.24
N SER A 21 4.86 7.90 -17.35
CA SER A 21 5.95 8.23 -18.27
C SER A 21 7.06 9.00 -17.54
N GLY A 22 8.31 8.59 -17.72
CA GLY A 22 9.48 9.18 -17.05
C GLY A 22 9.71 8.74 -15.58
N ALA A 23 8.67 8.35 -14.84
CA ALA A 23 8.80 7.91 -13.44
C ALA A 23 8.79 6.38 -13.25
N GLY A 24 8.33 5.62 -14.27
CA GLY A 24 8.25 4.17 -14.18
C GLY A 24 6.97 3.69 -13.47
N LEU A 25 7.05 2.55 -12.78
CA LEU A 25 5.95 2.05 -11.97
C LEU A 25 5.90 2.78 -10.63
N VAL A 26 4.74 3.31 -10.28
CA VAL A 26 4.51 4.00 -9.00
C VAL A 26 3.24 3.49 -8.34
N LEU A 27 3.19 3.65 -7.02
CA LEU A 27 1.97 3.48 -6.24
C LEU A 27 1.21 4.81 -6.24
N CYS A 28 -0.06 4.82 -6.61
CA CYS A 28 -0.87 6.03 -6.71
C CYS A 28 -2.33 5.77 -6.35
N VAL A 29 -3.16 6.81 -6.38
CA VAL A 29 -4.61 6.69 -6.16
C VAL A 29 -5.42 6.87 -7.45
N VAL A 30 -6.59 6.23 -7.52
CA VAL A 30 -7.62 6.42 -8.56
C VAL A 30 -9.00 6.52 -7.93
N GLU A 31 -9.89 7.27 -8.56
CA GLU A 31 -11.24 7.53 -8.01
C GLU A 31 -12.20 6.36 -8.21
N LEU A 32 -12.08 5.65 -9.34
CA LEU A 32 -13.07 4.65 -9.76
C LEU A 32 -12.67 3.23 -9.35
N LYS A 33 -13.58 2.52 -8.66
CA LYS A 33 -13.37 1.13 -8.22
C LYS A 33 -13.03 0.17 -9.36
N GLN A 34 -13.56 0.37 -10.56
CA GLN A 34 -13.25 -0.45 -11.74
C GLN A 34 -11.77 -0.39 -12.18
N GLN A 35 -11.01 0.61 -11.69
CA GLN A 35 -9.57 0.73 -11.91
C GLN A 35 -8.77 0.20 -10.71
N ALA A 36 -9.42 -0.14 -9.60
CA ALA A 36 -8.76 -0.63 -8.40
C ALA A 36 -8.10 -1.98 -8.65
N HIS A 37 -6.96 -2.19 -8.01
CA HIS A 37 -6.26 -3.47 -8.07
C HIS A 37 -6.65 -4.32 -6.87
N LEU A 38 -6.85 -5.61 -7.08
CA LEU A 38 -6.90 -6.57 -5.98
C LEU A 38 -5.54 -6.58 -5.28
N VAL A 39 -5.58 -6.52 -3.96
CA VAL A 39 -4.39 -6.47 -3.10
C VAL A 39 -4.38 -7.69 -2.20
N LYS A 40 -3.33 -8.49 -2.32
CA LYS A 40 -3.00 -9.49 -1.30
C LYS A 40 -2.34 -8.78 -0.12
N ILE A 41 -2.83 -9.06 1.08
CA ILE A 41 -2.33 -8.45 2.31
C ILE A 41 -1.81 -9.54 3.24
N TRP A 42 -0.51 -9.49 3.53
CA TRP A 42 0.14 -10.35 4.51
C TRP A 42 0.23 -9.63 5.85
N LYS A 43 0.03 -10.37 6.93
CA LYS A 43 0.08 -9.87 8.30
C LYS A 43 1.06 -10.72 9.10
N ARG A 44 1.95 -10.08 9.85
CA ARG A 44 2.82 -10.76 10.82
C ARG A 44 2.97 -9.94 12.10
N LYS A 45 3.40 -10.60 13.17
CA LYS A 45 3.72 -9.97 14.45
C LYS A 45 5.19 -10.19 14.76
N LYS A 46 5.94 -9.10 14.99
CA LYS A 46 7.34 -9.14 15.43
C LYS A 46 7.44 -8.44 16.79
N GLY A 47 7.53 -9.24 17.86
CA GLY A 47 7.42 -8.73 19.23
C GLY A 47 6.04 -8.11 19.48
N THR A 48 6.02 -6.83 19.86
CA THR A 48 4.78 -6.07 20.10
C THR A 48 4.22 -5.40 18.84
N LYS A 49 4.99 -5.39 17.74
CA LYS A 49 4.64 -4.65 16.51
C LYS A 49 3.81 -5.51 15.56
N TYR A 50 2.70 -4.96 15.07
CA TYR A 50 1.92 -5.52 13.98
C TYR A 50 2.45 -4.99 12.66
N GLN A 51 2.84 -5.89 11.76
CA GLN A 51 3.42 -5.54 10.47
C GLN A 51 2.57 -6.10 9.34
N ILE A 52 2.49 -5.35 8.25
CA ILE A 52 1.75 -5.72 7.06
C ILE A 52 2.58 -5.50 5.79
N ALA A 53 2.30 -6.30 4.78
CA ALA A 53 2.86 -6.15 3.45
C ALA A 53 1.76 -6.30 2.40
N PHE A 54 1.97 -5.72 1.22
CA PHE A 54 0.98 -5.63 0.16
C PHE A 54 1.55 -6.12 -1.16
N SER A 55 0.70 -6.71 -1.99
CA SER A 55 1.01 -6.99 -3.38
C SER A 55 -0.22 -6.76 -4.25
N PHE A 56 -0.06 -5.92 -5.25
CA PHE A 56 -1.12 -5.45 -6.13
C PHE A 56 -1.12 -6.27 -7.42
N LEU A 57 -2.27 -6.86 -7.75
CA LEU A 57 -2.45 -7.57 -9.01
C LEU A 57 -2.66 -6.56 -10.14
N ARG A 58 -1.70 -6.50 -11.07
CA ARG A 58 -1.74 -5.62 -12.24
C ARG A 58 -1.37 -6.40 -13.50
N ASN A 59 -2.28 -6.44 -14.47
CA ASN A 59 -2.06 -7.10 -15.77
C ASN A 59 -1.56 -8.57 -15.63
N GLY A 60 -2.08 -9.30 -14.65
CA GLY A 60 -1.70 -10.70 -14.39
C GLY A 60 -0.45 -10.91 -13.54
N ASP A 61 0.26 -9.83 -13.20
CA ASP A 61 1.47 -9.87 -12.37
C ASP A 61 1.24 -9.20 -11.01
N TYR A 62 1.91 -9.72 -9.97
CA TYR A 62 1.91 -9.14 -8.64
C TYR A 62 3.08 -8.17 -8.45
N TYR A 63 2.79 -7.00 -7.88
CA TYR A 63 3.77 -5.96 -7.59
C TYR A 63 3.67 -5.51 -6.14
N SER A 64 4.79 -5.54 -5.42
CA SER A 64 4.83 -5.18 -4.01
C SER A 64 5.65 -3.90 -3.78
N PRO A 65 5.20 -2.98 -2.90
CA PRO A 65 6.02 -1.87 -2.46
C PRO A 65 7.25 -2.38 -1.71
N LYS A 66 8.41 -1.87 -2.10
CA LYS A 66 9.71 -2.16 -1.49
C LYS A 66 10.37 -0.87 -1.06
N VAL A 67 10.82 -0.83 0.19
CA VAL A 67 11.62 0.26 0.74
C VAL A 67 13.09 -0.06 0.59
N GLU A 68 13.77 0.76 -0.21
CA GLU A 68 15.23 0.75 -0.34
C GLU A 68 15.76 2.12 0.08
N GLU A 69 16.62 2.13 1.10
CA GLU A 69 17.16 3.34 1.72
C GLU A 69 16.06 4.29 2.19
N LYS A 70 15.72 5.32 1.41
CA LYS A 70 14.65 6.31 1.65
C LYS A 70 13.65 6.40 0.50
N LYS A 71 13.64 5.42 -0.41
CA LYS A 71 12.80 5.42 -1.61
C LYS A 71 11.78 4.30 -1.56
N LEU A 72 10.58 4.62 -2.02
CA LEU A 72 9.55 3.64 -2.33
C LEU A 72 9.73 3.18 -3.78
N GLN A 73 9.89 1.88 -3.97
CA GLN A 73 9.94 1.25 -5.28
C GLN A 73 8.85 0.18 -5.38
N LEU A 74 8.56 -0.27 -6.61
CA LEU A 74 7.68 -1.40 -6.85
C LEU A 74 8.47 -2.52 -7.49
N GLU A 75 8.38 -3.71 -6.90
CA GLU A 75 9.06 -4.90 -7.40
C GLU A 75 8.02 -5.95 -7.82
N LYS A 76 8.27 -6.60 -8.96
CA LYS A 76 7.46 -7.71 -9.44
C LYS A 76 7.83 -8.97 -8.66
N ILE A 77 6.97 -9.38 -7.73
CA ILE A 77 7.14 -10.60 -6.93
C ILE A 77 5.79 -11.29 -6.76
N ALA A 78 5.77 -12.62 -6.85
CA ALA A 78 4.53 -13.39 -6.70
C ALA A 78 4.05 -13.45 -5.25
N ASP A 79 5.00 -13.56 -4.31
CA ASP A 79 4.77 -13.62 -2.88
C ASP A 79 5.78 -12.75 -2.15
N VAL A 80 5.32 -12.10 -1.06
CA VAL A 80 6.19 -11.27 -0.24
C VAL A 80 7.14 -12.15 0.57
N SER A 81 8.44 -11.94 0.38
CA SER A 81 9.47 -12.59 1.19
C SER A 81 9.49 -12.06 2.63
N ASP A 82 10.16 -12.77 3.53
CA ASP A 82 10.38 -12.30 4.90
C ASP A 82 11.31 -11.09 5.02
N HIS A 83 11.88 -10.62 3.91
CA HIS A 83 12.79 -9.49 3.87
C HIS A 83 12.12 -8.18 4.31
N GLU A 84 12.72 -7.49 5.27
CA GLU A 84 12.13 -6.30 5.94
C GLU A 84 11.67 -5.19 4.98
N SER A 85 12.34 -5.01 3.85
CA SER A 85 12.00 -3.98 2.86
C SER A 85 10.56 -4.00 2.33
N TYR A 86 9.84 -5.12 2.39
CA TYR A 86 8.44 -5.19 1.94
C TYR A 86 7.43 -4.93 3.05
N TRP A 87 7.88 -4.84 4.30
CA TRP A 87 7.03 -4.79 5.47
C TRP A 87 6.92 -3.37 6.02
N PHE A 88 5.71 -3.04 6.46
CA PHE A 88 5.39 -1.80 7.14
C PHE A 88 4.80 -2.13 8.51
N GLU A 89 5.19 -1.38 9.53
CA GLU A 89 4.48 -1.35 10.80
C GLU A 89 3.13 -0.64 10.60
N LYS A 90 2.05 -1.30 11.03
CA LYS A 90 0.72 -0.70 11.06
C LYS A 90 0.67 0.26 12.24
N VAL A 91 0.50 1.54 11.95
CA VAL A 91 0.43 2.61 12.96
C VAL A 91 -1.04 2.97 13.16
N ASP A 92 -1.49 2.93 14.41
CA ASP A 92 -2.80 3.44 14.78
C ASP A 92 -2.74 4.98 14.78
N LEU A 93 -3.53 5.59 13.91
CA LEU A 93 -3.62 7.05 13.80
C LEU A 93 -4.70 7.64 14.70
N GLN A 94 -5.41 6.82 15.48
CA GLN A 94 -6.55 7.21 16.32
C GLN A 94 -7.71 7.83 15.53
N ILE A 95 -7.82 7.52 14.23
CA ILE A 95 -8.84 8.04 13.33
C ILE A 95 -9.68 6.88 12.78
N ASN A 96 -10.81 6.61 13.42
CA ASN A 96 -11.80 5.61 13.01
C ASN A 96 -11.17 4.23 12.68
N GLU A 97 -11.44 3.72 11.47
CA GLU A 97 -10.93 2.46 10.95
C GLU A 97 -9.62 2.60 10.16
N HIS A 98 -9.12 3.84 9.99
CA HIS A 98 -7.95 4.11 9.19
C HIS A 98 -6.66 3.82 9.96
N TYR A 99 -5.64 3.39 9.22
CA TYR A 99 -4.32 3.16 9.74
C TYR A 99 -3.25 3.82 8.87
N GLY A 100 -2.14 4.16 9.51
CA GLY A 100 -0.93 4.61 8.86
C GLY A 100 0.04 3.45 8.64
N LEU A 101 1.02 3.68 7.78
CA LEU A 101 2.08 2.74 7.52
C LEU A 101 3.43 3.38 7.74
N ARG A 102 4.24 2.76 8.60
CA ARG A 102 5.64 3.16 8.82
C ARG A 102 6.57 2.05 8.33
N SER A 103 7.52 2.39 7.49
CA SER A 103 8.58 1.48 7.05
C SER A 103 9.34 0.92 8.25
N VAL A 104 9.57 -0.40 8.24
CA VAL A 104 10.36 -1.06 9.28
C VAL A 104 11.88 -0.91 9.05
N VAL A 105 12.29 -0.38 7.88
CA VAL A 105 13.68 -0.24 7.46
C VAL A 105 14.28 1.12 7.86
N ASN A 106 13.49 2.19 7.80
CA ASN A 106 14.00 3.57 7.93
C ASN A 106 13.08 4.51 8.74
N ASP A 107 12.09 3.99 9.47
CA ASP A 107 11.10 4.75 10.26
C ASP A 107 10.31 5.83 9.49
N HIS A 108 10.36 5.86 8.15
CA HIS A 108 9.56 6.80 7.35
C HIS A 108 8.14 6.28 7.16
N TYR A 109 7.18 7.20 7.07
CA TYR A 109 5.77 6.93 6.81
C TYR A 109 5.48 6.85 5.31
N LEU A 110 4.65 5.89 4.91
CA LEU A 110 4.02 5.91 3.59
C LEU A 110 3.09 7.12 3.55
N SER A 111 3.36 8.04 2.63
CA SER A 111 2.75 9.36 2.59
C SER A 111 2.27 9.67 1.18
N LYS A 112 1.34 10.63 1.05
CA LYS A 112 0.87 11.13 -0.25
C LYS A 112 1.76 12.30 -0.67
N LEU A 113 2.27 12.25 -1.91
CA LEU A 113 2.92 13.40 -2.53
C LEU A 113 1.84 14.26 -3.18
N GLU A 114 1.49 15.34 -2.52
CA GLU A 114 0.63 16.39 -3.07
C GLU A 114 1.49 17.30 -3.95
N ASP A 115 1.26 17.26 -5.25
CA ASP A 115 1.90 18.16 -6.21
C ASP A 115 0.77 18.86 -6.96
N GLU A 116 0.65 20.18 -6.79
CA GLU A 116 -0.41 21.02 -7.37
C GLU A 116 -0.52 20.90 -8.90
N LYS A 117 0.53 20.40 -9.56
CA LYS A 117 0.59 20.23 -11.02
C LYS A 117 0.32 18.81 -11.49
N LYS A 118 0.23 17.82 -10.61
CA LYS A 118 0.04 16.42 -11.01
C LYS A 118 -1.43 16.04 -11.01
N GLU A 119 -1.88 15.50 -12.14
CA GLU A 119 -3.21 14.87 -12.29
C GLU A 119 -3.38 13.60 -11.44
N THR A 120 -2.36 13.16 -10.71
CA THR A 120 -2.39 11.89 -9.95
C THR A 120 -1.57 12.02 -8.67
N THR A 121 -2.21 11.75 -7.53
CA THR A 121 -1.52 11.63 -6.23
C THR A 121 -0.71 10.33 -6.19
N VAL A 122 0.59 10.47 -5.93
CA VAL A 122 1.55 9.35 -5.88
C VAL A 122 2.01 9.16 -4.44
N PHE A 123 2.27 7.92 -4.03
CA PHE A 123 2.82 7.65 -2.71
C PHE A 123 4.34 7.81 -2.66
N CYS A 124 4.84 8.30 -1.54
CA CYS A 124 6.27 8.44 -1.24
C CYS A 124 6.55 8.04 0.22
N LEU A 125 7.82 8.16 0.64
CA LEU A 125 8.22 8.02 2.03
C LEU A 125 8.51 9.41 2.61
N SER A 126 8.01 9.69 3.81
CA SER A 126 8.23 10.95 4.53
C SER A 126 8.60 10.67 5.99
N GLU A 127 9.43 11.53 6.58
CA GLU A 127 9.68 11.53 8.03
C GLU A 127 8.51 12.21 8.80
N ASP A 128 7.68 12.98 8.09
CA ASP A 128 6.53 13.67 8.68
C ASP A 128 5.34 12.74 8.90
N SER A 129 5.06 12.45 10.17
CA SER A 129 3.89 11.66 10.60
C SER A 129 2.54 12.27 10.20
N GLN A 130 2.45 13.60 10.03
CA GLN A 130 1.21 14.27 9.65
C GLN A 130 0.88 14.10 8.17
N ALA A 131 1.89 13.82 7.34
CA ALA A 131 1.74 13.51 5.92
C ALA A 131 1.40 12.02 5.67
N CYS A 132 1.33 11.21 6.73
CA CYS A 132 1.07 9.78 6.62
C CYS A 132 -0.28 9.52 5.96
N ALA A 133 -0.28 8.63 4.97
CA ALA A 133 -1.50 8.24 4.30
C ALA A 133 -2.40 7.44 5.24
N GLU A 134 -3.65 7.90 5.36
CA GLU A 134 -4.71 7.22 6.10
C GLU A 134 -5.36 6.15 5.21
N LEU A 135 -5.11 4.87 5.51
CA LEU A 135 -5.51 3.73 4.69
C LEU A 135 -6.57 2.86 5.36
N THR A 136 -7.43 2.21 4.57
CA THR A 136 -8.35 1.15 5.02
C THR A 136 -8.44 0.01 4.00
N ASP A 137 -8.81 -1.18 4.47
CA ASP A 137 -8.94 -2.39 3.67
C ASP A 137 -10.43 -2.65 3.38
N GLU A 138 -10.87 -2.54 2.13
CA GLU A 138 -12.22 -2.92 1.71
C GLU A 138 -12.22 -4.38 1.29
N LEU A 139 -12.74 -5.26 2.16
CA LEU A 139 -12.85 -6.69 1.86
C LEU A 139 -13.68 -6.92 0.60
N THR A 140 -13.23 -7.85 -0.23
CA THR A 140 -13.99 -8.30 -1.39
C THR A 140 -14.82 -9.52 -1.01
N ASP A 141 -16.14 -9.45 -1.17
CA ASP A 141 -17.07 -10.56 -0.90
C ASP A 141 -16.93 -11.74 -1.90
N GLU A 142 -16.01 -11.67 -2.88
CA GLU A 142 -15.91 -12.63 -4.00
C GLU A 142 -15.10 -13.91 -3.71
N LEU A 143 -15.02 -14.37 -2.46
CA LEU A 143 -14.48 -15.71 -2.14
C LEU A 143 -15.34 -16.48 -1.13
N THR A 144 -16.65 -16.50 -1.35
CA THR A 144 -17.50 -17.60 -0.88
C THR A 144 -18.30 -18.17 -2.06
N ASP A 145 -17.63 -18.97 -2.88
CA ASP A 145 -18.27 -20.02 -3.66
C ASP A 145 -17.41 -21.29 -3.51
N GLU A 146 -17.45 -21.87 -2.31
CA GLU A 146 -17.34 -23.32 -2.15
C GLU A 146 -18.76 -23.87 -2.00
N ALA A 147 -19.28 -24.49 -3.07
CA ALA A 147 -20.29 -25.54 -3.04
C ALA A 147 -20.14 -26.44 -4.27
#